data_AF-A0A6A6Z336-F1
#
_entry.id   AF-A0A6A6Z336-F1
#
_cell.length_a   1.000
_cell.length_b   1.000
_cell.length_c   1.000
_cell.angle_alpha   90.00
_cell.angle_beta   90.00
_cell.angle_gamma   90.00
#
_symmetry.space_group_name_H-M   'P 1'
#
loop_
_entity.id
_entity.type
_entity.pdbx_description
1 polymer ?
#
loop_
_entity_poly.entity_id
_entity_poly.type
_entity_poly.pdbx_seq_one_letter_code
_entity_poly.pdbx_strand_id
1 'polypeptide(L)'
;MTQRKTSSRSDTRTPEASQPATQATKGGNTGTSKMALMVENTYQIIKELEKKREEDRKKIAQIGEVVARLLEKLQQGHVEQKEIHQKTQASIEKREKEHAKRIETLSKEHANQINELTRTLTQEREALKTEVKAMVDMVDTRLSKIQTTPSGTPSYANVACTPPYSQPSNLQTVSTHTTSTTPTNTLYCTVDTSRVEEEDREKAQLRKIRQTIETELRTTEGKENWRCMAVQLSSSSVLCGKPS
;
A
#
# COMPACT_ATOMS: atom_id res chain seq x y z
N MET A 1 -35.43 -47.30 28.76
CA MET A 1 -34.95 -48.48 28.01
C MET A 1 -33.75 -49.01 28.78
N THR A 2 -33.84 -49.92 29.77
CA THR A 2 -34.59 -51.20 29.81
C THR A 2 -34.30 -51.97 28.53
N GLN A 3 -33.60 -53.11 28.48
CA GLN A 3 -33.65 -54.33 29.30
C GLN A 3 -32.30 -55.09 29.15
N ARG A 4 -31.79 -55.87 30.12
CA ARG A 4 -32.24 -57.22 30.55
C ARG A 4 -32.28 -58.18 29.32
N LYS A 5 -31.88 -59.45 29.36
CA LYS A 5 -31.74 -60.43 30.43
C LYS A 5 -31.23 -61.74 29.79
N THR A 6 -30.39 -62.46 30.51
CA THR A 6 -30.40 -63.93 30.75
C THR A 6 -30.53 -64.91 29.59
N SER A 7 -29.71 -65.97 29.68
CA SER A 7 -30.24 -67.34 29.83
C SER A 7 -29.16 -68.21 30.49
N SER A 8 -29.37 -68.71 31.71
CA SER A 8 -30.05 -70.00 32.07
C SER A 8 -29.12 -71.19 31.81
N ARG A 9 -29.05 -72.28 32.58
CA ARG A 9 -29.80 -72.84 33.73
C ARG A 9 -28.98 -74.11 34.11
N SER A 10 -28.58 -74.28 35.36
CA SER A 10 -29.18 -75.17 36.39
C SER A 10 -29.03 -76.68 36.15
N ASP A 11 -28.41 -77.38 37.12
CA ASP A 11 -28.96 -78.53 37.87
C ASP A 11 -27.86 -79.13 38.77
N THR A 12 -28.07 -79.89 39.85
CA THR A 12 -29.04 -79.98 40.95
C THR A 12 -28.40 -80.96 41.97
N ARG A 13 -28.75 -80.80 43.25
CA ARG A 13 -28.40 -81.51 44.52
C ARG A 13 -28.11 -83.04 44.47
N THR A 14 -27.04 -83.57 45.11
CA THR A 14 -26.86 -84.05 46.54
C THR A 14 -27.43 -85.47 46.81
N PRO A 15 -27.01 -86.27 47.83
CA PRO A 15 -25.72 -86.49 48.54
C PRO A 15 -25.26 -87.98 48.52
N GLU A 16 -24.01 -88.28 48.88
CA GLU A 16 -23.73 -89.52 49.63
C GLU A 16 -22.53 -89.35 50.58
N ALA A 17 -22.74 -89.83 51.80
CA ALA A 17 -21.87 -89.67 52.95
C ALA A 17 -20.90 -90.84 53.09
N SER A 18 -19.66 -90.55 53.51
CA SER A 18 -18.88 -91.41 54.41
C SER A 18 -17.76 -90.59 55.06
N GLN A 19 -17.90 -90.41 56.37
CA GLN A 19 -16.89 -89.95 57.34
C GLN A 19 -15.91 -91.10 57.69
N PRO A 20 -14.91 -90.95 58.57
CA PRO A 20 -14.17 -89.76 59.04
C PRO A 20 -12.64 -89.95 58.93
N ALA A 21 -11.89 -88.86 58.84
CA ALA A 21 -10.50 -88.86 59.30
C ALA A 21 -10.26 -87.61 60.14
N THR A 22 -10.23 -87.85 61.44
CA THR A 22 -9.84 -86.92 62.49
C THR A 22 -8.43 -86.40 62.18
N GLN A 23 -8.32 -85.16 61.70
CA GLN A 23 -7.06 -84.42 61.80
C GLN A 23 -7.31 -83.10 62.52
N ALA A 24 -6.84 -83.12 63.76
CA ALA A 24 -6.51 -82.01 64.63
C ALA A 24 -6.58 -80.62 63.99
N THR A 25 -7.45 -79.80 64.55
CA THR A 25 -7.25 -78.36 64.72
C THR A 25 -5.80 -78.04 65.10
N LYS A 26 -5.04 -77.51 64.14
CA LYS A 26 -3.90 -76.59 64.35
C LYS A 26 -3.82 -75.57 63.21
N GLY A 27 -4.90 -74.82 63.02
CA GLY A 27 -4.89 -73.58 62.22
C GLY A 27 -4.37 -72.41 63.05
N GLY A 28 -3.09 -72.45 63.43
CA GLY A 28 -2.45 -71.41 64.25
C GLY A 28 -1.50 -70.53 63.43
N ASN A 29 -1.67 -69.21 63.54
CA ASN A 29 -0.68 -68.14 63.29
C ASN A 29 -0.32 -67.65 61.87
N THR A 30 -0.76 -68.25 60.75
CA THR A 30 -0.38 -67.71 59.42
C THR A 30 -1.25 -66.54 58.94
N GLY A 31 -2.53 -66.50 59.31
CA GLY A 31 -3.46 -65.42 58.92
C GLY A 31 -3.23 -64.10 59.67
N THR A 32 -2.89 -64.17 60.95
CA THR A 32 -2.60 -63.00 61.80
C THR A 32 -1.30 -62.31 61.40
N SER A 33 -0.25 -63.06 61.07
CA SER A 33 1.03 -62.51 60.60
C SER A 33 0.91 -61.82 59.23
N LYS A 34 0.16 -62.42 58.29
CA LYS A 34 -0.10 -61.82 56.97
C LYS A 34 -0.90 -60.52 57.06
N MET A 35 -1.87 -60.46 57.98
CA MET A 35 -2.66 -59.26 58.22
C MET A 35 -1.82 -58.13 58.83
N ALA A 36 -0.92 -58.43 59.77
CA ALA A 36 0.00 -57.45 60.35
C ALA A 36 0.92 -56.81 59.30
N LEU A 37 1.48 -57.60 58.38
CA LEU A 37 2.31 -57.10 57.27
C LEU A 37 1.51 -56.20 56.31
N MET A 38 0.24 -56.52 56.06
CA MET A 38 -0.63 -55.71 55.21
C MET A 38 -0.95 -54.35 55.84
N VAL A 39 -1.18 -54.33 57.15
CA VAL A 39 -1.42 -53.09 57.91
C VAL A 39 -0.17 -52.20 57.88
N GLU A 40 1.02 -52.75 58.09
CA GLU A 40 2.28 -51.98 58.04
C GLU A 40 2.54 -51.41 56.65
N ASN A 41 2.37 -52.21 55.58
CA ASN A 41 2.51 -51.72 54.20
C ASN A 41 1.50 -50.60 53.89
N THR A 42 0.26 -50.74 54.35
CA THR A 42 -0.79 -49.72 54.18
C THR A 42 -0.43 -48.42 54.91
N TYR A 43 0.14 -48.52 56.12
CA TYR A 43 0.60 -47.37 56.89
C TYR A 43 1.72 -46.60 56.18
N GLN A 44 2.70 -47.31 55.60
CA GLN A 44 3.77 -46.67 54.83
C GLN A 44 3.24 -45.96 53.58
N ILE A 45 2.31 -46.58 52.84
CA ILE A 45 1.68 -45.95 51.66
C ILE A 45 0.93 -44.67 52.06
N ILE A 46 0.15 -44.70 53.15
CA ILE A 46 -0.57 -43.52 53.64
C ILE A 46 0.42 -42.40 53.97
N LYS A 47 1.51 -42.71 54.68
CA LYS A 47 2.54 -41.73 55.04
C LYS A 47 3.19 -41.08 53.81
N GLU A 48 3.48 -41.87 52.77
CA GLU A 48 4.02 -41.34 51.50
C GLU A 48 3.01 -40.46 50.78
N LEU A 49 1.73 -40.85 50.73
CA LEU A 49 0.65 -40.05 50.14
C LEU A 49 0.45 -38.73 50.87
N GLU A 50 0.55 -38.71 52.20
CA GLU A 50 0.45 -37.48 52.99
C GLU A 50 1.61 -36.52 52.72
N LYS A 51 2.84 -37.05 52.58
CA LYS A 51 4.00 -36.25 52.19
C LYS A 51 3.82 -35.65 50.80
N LYS A 52 3.40 -36.44 49.81
CA LYS A 52 3.13 -35.96 48.46
C LYS A 52 2.02 -34.90 48.44
N ARG A 53 0.95 -35.10 49.21
CA ARG A 53 -0.13 -34.12 49.37
C ARG A 53 0.37 -32.80 49.96
N GLU A 54 1.30 -32.84 50.92
CA GLU A 54 1.92 -31.62 51.47
C GLU A 54 2.82 -30.91 50.45
N GLU A 55 3.59 -31.66 49.66
CA GLU A 55 4.38 -31.10 48.56
C GLU A 55 3.50 -30.43 47.50
N ASP A 56 2.40 -31.08 47.11
CA ASP A 56 1.46 -30.53 46.13
C ASP A 56 0.72 -29.30 46.69
N ARG A 57 0.36 -29.28 47.98
CA ARG A 57 -0.16 -28.08 48.65
C ARG A 57 0.81 -26.89 48.55
N LYS A 58 2.11 -27.12 48.79
CA LYS A 58 3.14 -26.08 48.67
C LYS A 58 3.27 -25.57 47.24
N LYS A 59 3.23 -26.46 46.25
CA LYS A 59 3.25 -26.06 44.82
C LYS A 59 2.01 -25.23 44.45
N ILE A 60 0.83 -25.64 44.91
CA ILE A 60 -0.42 -24.90 44.67
C ILE A 60 -0.34 -23.49 45.29
N ALA A 61 0.19 -23.37 46.51
CA ALA A 61 0.39 -22.08 47.15
C ALA A 61 1.36 -21.18 46.34
N GLN A 62 2.49 -21.75 45.89
CA GLN A 62 3.46 -21.02 45.06
C GLN A 62 2.86 -20.57 43.72
N ILE A 63 2.06 -21.43 43.07
CA ILE A 63 1.33 -21.07 41.85
C ILE A 63 0.35 -19.93 42.14
N GLY A 64 -0.38 -19.99 43.25
CA GLY A 64 -1.30 -18.93 43.69
C GLY A 64 -0.62 -17.56 43.81
N GLU A 65 0.58 -17.50 44.38
CA GLU A 65 1.37 -16.26 44.48
C GLU A 65 1.81 -15.71 43.12
N VAL A 66 2.17 -16.60 42.18
CA VAL A 66 2.52 -16.19 40.81
C VAL A 66 1.27 -15.65 40.10
N VAL A 67 0.13 -16.33 40.22
CA VAL A 67 -1.14 -15.90 39.62
C VAL A 67 -1.58 -14.55 40.17
N ALA A 68 -1.50 -14.33 41.48
CA ALA A 68 -1.85 -13.04 42.09
C ALA A 68 -1.01 -11.89 41.51
N ARG A 69 0.32 -12.07 41.43
CA ARG A 69 1.23 -11.06 40.83
C ARG A 69 0.94 -10.81 39.35
N LEU A 70 0.55 -11.84 38.60
CA LEU A 70 0.19 -11.68 37.19
C LEU A 70 -1.14 -10.92 37.03
N LEU A 71 -2.14 -11.20 37.87
CA LEU A 71 -3.42 -10.50 37.86
C LEU A 71 -3.24 -9.00 38.18
N GLU A 72 -2.41 -8.66 39.17
CA GLU A 72 -2.09 -7.27 39.48
C GLU A 72 -1.44 -6.56 38.28
N LYS A 73 -0.44 -7.18 37.64
CA LYS A 73 0.20 -6.62 36.45
C LYS A 73 -0.76 -6.44 35.28
N LEU A 74 -1.67 -7.39 35.07
CA LEU A 74 -2.70 -7.29 34.03
C LEU A 74 -3.66 -6.14 34.31
N GLN A 75 -4.09 -5.99 35.57
CA GLN A 75 -4.96 -4.87 35.98
C GLN A 75 -4.27 -3.52 35.78
N GLN A 76 -3.01 -3.40 36.20
CA GLN A 76 -2.22 -2.20 35.97
C GLN A 76 -2.09 -1.89 34.47
N GLY A 77 -1.75 -2.90 33.65
CA GLY A 77 -1.66 -2.74 32.20
C GLY A 77 -2.98 -2.29 31.57
N HIS A 78 -4.12 -2.79 32.04
CA HIS A 78 -5.43 -2.34 31.57
C HIS A 78 -5.72 -0.87 31.91
N VAL A 79 -5.34 -0.41 33.11
CA VAL A 79 -5.51 0.99 33.52
C VAL A 79 -4.63 1.90 32.64
N GLU A 80 -3.35 1.57 32.50
CA GLU A 80 -2.42 2.33 31.65
C GLU A 80 -2.87 2.36 30.19
N GLN A 81 -3.29 1.21 29.65
CA GLN A 81 -3.82 1.12 28.30
C GLN A 81 -5.06 1.99 28.10
N LYS A 82 -5.96 2.02 29.09
CA LYS A 82 -7.17 2.86 29.04
C LYS A 82 -6.83 4.34 29.04
N GLU A 83 -5.86 4.76 29.85
CA GLU A 83 -5.39 6.16 29.89
C GLU A 83 -4.72 6.57 28.57
N ILE A 84 -3.82 5.72 28.05
CA ILE A 84 -3.17 5.95 26.75
C ILE A 84 -4.22 6.06 25.66
N HIS A 85 -5.22 5.17 25.64
CA HIS A 85 -6.30 5.20 24.66
C HIS A 85 -7.12 6.49 24.76
N GLN A 86 -7.52 6.90 25.97
CA GLN A 86 -8.27 8.13 26.18
C GLN A 86 -7.49 9.37 25.74
N LYS A 87 -6.19 9.45 26.09
CA LYS A 87 -5.32 10.56 25.69
C LYS A 87 -5.11 10.61 24.17
N THR A 88 -4.96 9.44 23.55
CA THR A 88 -4.78 9.32 22.10
C THR A 88 -6.04 9.77 21.37
N GLN A 89 -7.21 9.32 21.84
CA GLN A 89 -8.50 9.70 21.30
C GLN A 89 -8.73 11.21 21.35
N ALA A 90 -8.50 11.84 22.52
CA ALA A 90 -8.64 13.29 22.67
C ALA A 90 -7.68 14.08 21.77
N SER A 91 -6.45 13.58 21.56
CA SER A 91 -5.48 14.19 20.66
C SER A 91 -5.88 14.06 19.19
N ILE A 92 -6.46 12.92 18.78
CA ILE A 92 -7.01 12.72 17.44
C ILE A 92 -8.16 13.69 17.19
N GLU A 93 -9.15 13.75 18.08
CA GLU A 93 -10.30 14.66 17.96
C GLU A 93 -9.87 16.13 17.87
N LYS A 94 -8.88 16.54 18.67
CA LYS A 94 -8.31 17.88 18.60
C LYS A 94 -7.69 18.15 17.22
N ARG A 95 -6.87 17.22 16.72
CA ARG A 95 -6.24 17.35 15.39
C ARG A 95 -7.28 17.39 14.29
N GLU A 96 -8.29 16.53 14.32
CA GLU A 96 -9.38 16.52 13.33
C GLU A 96 -10.09 17.88 13.28
N LYS A 97 -10.39 18.46 14.44
CA LYS A 97 -11.00 19.81 14.51
C LYS A 97 -10.08 20.90 13.94
N GLU A 98 -8.78 20.82 14.21
CA GLU A 98 -7.80 21.75 13.62
C GLU A 98 -7.64 21.58 12.11
N HIS A 99 -7.63 20.33 11.63
CA HIS A 99 -7.59 20.02 10.20
C HIS A 99 -8.86 20.51 9.49
N ALA A 100 -10.04 20.28 10.06
CA ALA A 100 -11.29 20.78 9.51
C ALA A 100 -11.28 22.31 9.35
N LYS A 101 -10.82 23.04 10.39
CA LYS A 101 -10.67 24.50 10.33
C LYS A 101 -9.67 24.95 9.25
N ARG A 102 -8.52 24.26 9.13
CA ARG A 102 -7.53 24.58 8.09
C ARG A 102 -8.08 24.37 6.69
N ILE A 103 -8.78 23.27 6.46
CA ILE A 103 -9.42 22.96 5.17
C ILE A 103 -10.47 24.03 4.83
N GLU A 104 -11.28 24.44 5.80
CA GLU A 104 -12.28 25.49 5.58
C GLU A 104 -11.63 26.82 5.19
N THR A 105 -10.58 27.24 5.90
CA THR A 105 -9.85 28.48 5.58
C THR A 105 -9.19 28.42 4.21
N LEU A 106 -8.48 27.33 3.90
CA LEU A 106 -7.86 27.16 2.58
C LEU A 106 -8.89 27.10 1.46
N SER A 107 -10.04 26.46 1.69
CA SER A 107 -11.13 26.41 0.73
C SER A 107 -11.70 27.81 0.45
N LYS A 108 -11.89 28.63 1.48
CA LYS A 108 -12.30 30.03 1.33
C LYS A 108 -11.26 30.85 0.57
N GLU A 109 -9.99 30.70 0.91
CA GLU A 109 -8.90 31.40 0.22
C GLU A 109 -8.82 31.02 -1.26
N HIS A 110 -8.86 29.72 -1.58
CA HIS A 110 -8.86 29.24 -2.96
C HIS A 110 -10.09 29.73 -3.73
N ALA A 111 -11.27 29.75 -3.11
CA ALA A 111 -12.48 30.29 -3.73
C ALA A 111 -12.32 31.78 -4.07
N ASN A 112 -11.74 32.57 -3.16
CA ASN A 112 -11.46 33.99 -3.39
C ASN A 112 -10.45 34.18 -4.53
N GLN A 113 -9.36 33.40 -4.54
CA GLN A 113 -8.34 33.45 -5.60
C GLN A 113 -8.91 33.08 -6.97
N ILE A 114 -9.74 32.02 -7.04
CA ILE A 114 -10.41 31.61 -8.28
C ILE A 114 -11.34 32.73 -8.78
N ASN A 115 -12.12 33.33 -7.89
CA ASN A 115 -13.04 34.42 -8.25
C ASN A 115 -12.27 35.63 -8.78
N GLU A 116 -11.18 36.02 -8.11
CA GLU A 116 -10.37 37.15 -8.54
C GLU A 116 -9.67 36.89 -9.87
N LEU A 117 -9.06 35.72 -10.05
CA LEU A 117 -8.45 35.33 -11.31
C LEU A 117 -9.48 35.28 -12.45
N THR A 118 -10.67 34.74 -12.19
CA THR A 118 -11.78 34.69 -13.16
C THR A 118 -12.22 36.10 -13.56
N ARG A 119 -12.31 37.02 -12.59
CA ARG A 119 -12.63 38.44 -12.84
C ARG A 119 -11.59 39.08 -13.74
N THR A 120 -10.31 38.96 -13.40
CA THR A 120 -9.20 39.55 -14.18
C THR A 120 -9.14 38.99 -15.59
N LEU A 121 -9.20 37.67 -15.76
CA LEU A 121 -9.20 37.04 -17.09
C LEU A 121 -10.42 37.45 -17.92
N THR A 122 -11.58 37.63 -17.30
CA THR A 122 -12.78 38.13 -18.02
C THR A 122 -12.59 39.57 -18.47
N GLN A 123 -11.99 40.43 -17.63
CA GLN A 123 -11.69 41.82 -17.98
C GLN A 123 -10.66 41.91 -19.12
N GLU A 124 -9.56 41.16 -19.05
CA GLU A 124 -8.56 41.09 -20.11
C GLU A 124 -9.14 40.56 -21.42
N ARG A 125 -9.99 39.54 -21.36
CA ARG A 125 -10.67 38.99 -22.54
C ARG A 125 -11.59 40.02 -23.20
N GLU A 126 -12.38 40.77 -22.44
CA GLU A 126 -13.23 41.81 -23.02
C GLU A 126 -12.41 43.00 -23.55
N ALA A 127 -11.35 43.40 -22.85
CA ALA A 127 -10.43 44.44 -23.33
C ALA A 127 -9.78 44.04 -24.67
N LEU A 128 -9.20 42.84 -24.75
CA LEU A 128 -8.61 42.32 -25.98
C LEU A 128 -9.64 42.20 -27.10
N LYS A 129 -10.87 41.77 -26.79
CA LYS A 129 -11.97 41.71 -27.75
C LYS A 129 -12.31 43.10 -28.31
N THR A 130 -12.33 44.15 -27.48
CA THR A 130 -12.56 45.51 -27.95
C THR A 130 -11.42 46.03 -28.82
N GLU A 131 -10.17 45.73 -28.45
CA GLU A 131 -8.98 46.12 -29.23
C GLU A 131 -8.94 45.43 -30.59
N VAL A 132 -9.17 44.12 -30.63
CA VAL A 132 -9.28 43.34 -31.89
C VAL A 132 -10.39 43.90 -32.77
N LYS A 133 -11.57 44.22 -32.21
CA LYS A 133 -12.66 44.82 -32.97
C LYS A 133 -12.25 46.19 -33.56
N ALA A 134 -11.61 47.05 -32.77
CA ALA A 134 -11.14 48.35 -33.26
C ALA A 134 -10.09 48.21 -34.38
N MET A 135 -9.20 47.22 -34.29
CA MET A 135 -8.24 46.93 -35.36
C MET A 135 -8.93 46.43 -36.64
N VAL A 136 -9.93 45.56 -36.52
CA VAL A 136 -10.73 45.09 -37.66
C VAL A 136 -11.44 46.26 -38.34
N ASP A 137 -12.14 47.10 -37.58
CA ASP A 137 -12.84 48.27 -38.11
C ASP A 137 -11.88 49.25 -38.82
N MET A 138 -10.66 49.42 -38.27
CA MET A 138 -9.61 50.24 -38.88
C MET A 138 -9.10 49.64 -40.20
N VAL A 139 -8.88 48.33 -40.26
CA VAL A 139 -8.46 47.62 -41.49
C VAL A 139 -9.53 47.75 -42.57
N ASP A 140 -10.80 47.53 -42.23
CA ASP A 140 -11.93 47.67 -43.16
C ASP A 140 -12.05 49.09 -43.70
N THR A 141 -11.85 50.10 -42.85
CA THR A 141 -11.84 51.51 -43.27
C THR A 141 -10.70 51.80 -44.26
N ARG A 142 -9.50 51.25 -44.03
CA ARG A 142 -8.36 51.42 -44.94
C ARG A 142 -8.57 50.72 -46.28
N LEU A 143 -9.08 49.48 -46.26
CA LEU A 143 -9.43 48.74 -47.48
C LEU A 143 -10.48 49.48 -48.31
N SER A 144 -11.52 50.00 -47.67
CA SER A 144 -12.55 50.80 -48.33
C SER A 144 -11.98 52.06 -49.00
N LYS A 145 -11.05 52.75 -48.33
CA LYS A 145 -10.37 53.92 -48.91
C LYS A 145 -9.53 53.55 -50.14
N ILE A 146 -8.76 52.46 -50.09
CA ILE A 146 -7.96 51.97 -51.22
C ILE A 146 -8.84 51.68 -52.44
N GLN A 147 -10.04 51.13 -52.21
CA GLN A 147 -10.98 50.78 -53.28
C GLN A 147 -11.70 51.99 -53.89
N THR A 148 -11.71 53.14 -53.20
CA THR A 148 -12.33 54.40 -53.66
C THR A 148 -11.34 55.44 -54.20
N THR A 149 -10.03 55.27 -53.98
CA THR A 149 -9.00 56.07 -54.67
C THR A 149 -8.88 55.62 -56.13
N PRO A 150 -8.95 56.53 -57.13
CA PRO A 150 -8.59 56.20 -58.50
C PRO A 150 -7.13 55.74 -58.50
N SER A 151 -6.88 54.53 -58.99
CA SER A 151 -5.56 53.91 -59.09
C SER A 151 -4.58 54.83 -59.84
N GLY A 152 -3.75 55.54 -59.08
CA GLY A 152 -2.56 56.23 -59.54
C GLY A 152 -1.29 55.41 -59.26
N THR A 153 -1.40 54.10 -59.02
CA THR A 153 -0.22 53.23 -58.97
C THR A 153 0.34 53.06 -60.38
N PRO A 154 1.66 53.20 -60.60
CA PRO A 154 2.24 53.01 -61.93
C PRO A 154 1.90 51.59 -62.41
N SER A 155 1.19 51.52 -63.54
CA SER A 155 0.96 50.26 -64.24
C SER A 155 2.30 49.60 -64.56
N TYR A 156 2.38 48.27 -64.50
CA TYR A 156 3.57 47.47 -64.87
C TYR A 156 4.16 47.87 -66.23
N ALA A 157 3.35 48.46 -67.11
CA ALA A 157 3.78 49.08 -68.36
C ALA A 157 4.87 50.17 -68.19
N ASN A 158 4.87 50.93 -67.09
CA ASN A 158 5.89 51.96 -66.83
C ASN A 158 7.25 51.38 -66.43
N VAL A 159 7.31 50.12 -65.97
CA VAL A 159 8.58 49.44 -65.62
C VAL A 159 9.15 48.70 -66.84
N ALA A 160 8.31 48.28 -67.78
CA ALA A 160 8.74 47.58 -69.00
C ALA A 160 9.41 48.50 -70.06
N CYS A 161 9.40 49.82 -69.87
CA CYS A 161 10.01 50.78 -70.79
C CYS A 161 11.41 51.26 -70.39
N THR A 162 12.05 50.67 -69.37
CA THR A 162 13.48 50.92 -69.12
C THR A 162 14.35 50.14 -70.11
N PRO A 163 15.24 50.79 -70.88
CA PRO A 163 16.14 50.14 -71.85
C PRO A 163 17.01 49.05 -71.20
N PRO A 164 17.34 47.95 -71.92
CA PRO A 164 18.06 46.81 -71.36
C PRO A 164 19.56 47.12 -71.29
N TYR A 165 19.99 47.91 -70.32
CA TYR A 165 21.41 47.99 -69.98
C TYR A 165 21.62 48.38 -68.52
N SER A 166 21.26 47.46 -67.62
CA SER A 166 21.78 47.42 -66.25
C SER A 166 21.54 46.02 -65.71
N GLN A 167 22.62 45.25 -65.60
CA GLN A 167 22.66 43.91 -65.05
C GLN A 167 22.65 43.98 -63.51
N PRO A 168 21.67 43.39 -62.80
CA PRO A 168 21.89 42.93 -61.44
C PRO A 168 22.27 41.45 -61.49
N SER A 169 23.58 41.21 -61.54
CA SER A 169 24.18 39.96 -61.07
C SER A 169 23.77 39.79 -59.60
N ASN A 170 23.12 38.69 -59.26
CA ASN A 170 23.09 37.99 -57.95
C ASN A 170 21.80 37.16 -57.83
N LEU A 171 21.65 36.13 -58.67
CA LEU A 171 20.75 35.01 -58.37
C LEU A 171 21.49 34.09 -57.39
N GLN A 172 21.35 34.34 -56.09
CA GLN A 172 21.76 33.38 -55.09
C GLN A 172 20.65 32.34 -54.94
N THR A 173 20.81 31.22 -55.63
CA THR A 173 20.02 30.00 -55.46
C THR A 173 20.14 29.54 -54.01
N VAL A 174 19.15 29.89 -53.17
CA VAL A 174 19.02 29.30 -51.83
C VAL A 174 18.34 27.94 -52.01
N SER A 175 19.14 26.88 -51.90
CA SER A 175 18.68 25.51 -51.78
C SER A 175 17.78 25.37 -50.54
N THR A 176 16.47 25.29 -50.74
CA THR A 176 15.53 24.83 -49.71
C THR A 176 15.71 23.33 -49.53
N HIS A 177 16.60 22.94 -48.62
CA HIS A 177 16.52 21.62 -48.00
C HIS A 177 15.27 21.59 -47.13
N THR A 178 14.15 21.16 -47.71
CA THR A 178 12.96 20.77 -46.97
C THR A 178 13.30 19.51 -46.18
N THR A 179 13.75 19.68 -44.93
CA THR A 179 13.65 18.60 -43.95
C THR A 179 12.16 18.35 -43.75
N SER A 180 11.66 17.29 -44.41
CA SER A 180 10.33 16.72 -44.17
C SER A 180 10.20 16.42 -42.68
N THR A 181 9.71 17.39 -41.92
CA THR A 181 9.46 17.23 -40.49
C THR A 181 8.05 16.68 -40.38
N THR A 182 7.90 15.41 -40.69
CA THR A 182 6.74 14.66 -40.24
C THR A 182 6.83 14.65 -38.71
N PRO A 183 5.86 15.20 -37.96
CA PRO A 183 5.84 14.99 -36.53
C PRO A 183 5.47 13.52 -36.30
N THR A 184 6.45 12.63 -36.32
CA THR A 184 6.28 11.34 -35.67
C THR A 184 6.01 11.67 -34.21
N ASN A 185 4.77 11.44 -33.79
CA ASN A 185 4.27 11.68 -32.43
C ASN A 185 4.89 10.63 -31.48
N THR A 186 6.22 10.57 -31.44
CA THR A 186 6.99 9.71 -30.57
C THR A 186 7.04 10.41 -29.23
N LEU A 187 6.16 9.99 -28.33
CA LEU A 187 6.16 10.47 -26.95
C LEU A 187 7.41 9.92 -26.26
N TYR A 188 8.25 10.82 -25.77
CA TYR A 188 9.41 10.50 -24.94
C TYR A 188 9.06 10.77 -23.47
N CYS A 189 9.48 9.90 -22.57
CA CYS A 189 9.47 10.20 -21.14
C CYS A 189 10.89 10.41 -20.63
N THR A 190 11.04 11.36 -19.71
CA THR A 190 12.29 11.66 -19.02
C THR A 190 12.15 11.23 -17.56
N VAL A 191 13.03 10.35 -17.10
CA VAL A 191 13.09 9.95 -15.68
C VAL A 191 14.15 10.80 -15.00
N ASP A 192 13.75 11.71 -14.11
CA ASP A 192 14.67 12.52 -13.29
C ASP A 192 15.08 11.76 -12.03
N THR A 193 16.38 11.56 -11.85
CA THR A 193 16.97 10.90 -10.67
C THR A 193 17.63 11.88 -9.70
N SER A 194 17.47 13.19 -9.88
CA SER A 194 18.15 14.22 -9.08
C SER A 194 17.71 14.27 -7.61
N ARG A 195 16.53 13.74 -7.28
CA ARG A 195 15.89 13.80 -5.95
C ARG A 195 15.82 12.45 -5.23
N VAL A 196 16.70 11.51 -5.59
CA VAL A 196 16.72 10.19 -4.96
C VAL A 196 17.55 10.24 -3.69
N GLU A 197 16.96 9.77 -2.58
CA GLU A 197 17.63 9.62 -1.28
C GLU A 197 18.80 8.61 -1.35
N GLU A 198 19.81 8.75 -0.51
CA GLU A 198 21.02 7.91 -0.55
C GLU A 198 20.70 6.41 -0.41
N GLU A 199 19.70 6.05 0.40
CA GLU A 199 19.28 4.66 0.61
C GLU A 199 18.75 3.99 -0.67
N ASP A 200 18.21 4.78 -1.62
CA ASP A 200 17.64 4.29 -2.87
C ASP A 200 18.51 4.60 -4.10
N ARG A 201 19.69 5.20 -3.89
CA ARG A 201 20.64 5.55 -4.96
C ARG A 201 21.11 4.34 -5.77
N GLU A 202 21.24 3.18 -5.11
CA GLU A 202 21.58 1.93 -5.77
C GLU A 202 20.47 1.44 -6.72
N LYS A 203 19.20 1.73 -6.42
CA LYS A 203 18.04 1.38 -7.26
C LYS A 203 17.84 2.38 -8.39
N ALA A 204 18.20 3.64 -8.17
CA ALA A 204 18.18 4.70 -9.17
C ALA A 204 19.37 4.71 -10.13
N GLN A 205 20.20 3.66 -10.12
CA GLN A 205 21.23 3.49 -11.14
C GLN A 205 20.58 3.41 -12.53
N LEU A 206 21.09 4.20 -13.49
CA LEU A 206 20.58 4.28 -14.87
C LEU A 206 20.38 2.89 -15.52
N ARG A 207 21.31 1.96 -15.24
CA ARG A 207 21.26 0.59 -15.74
C ARG A 207 20.04 -0.18 -15.22
N LYS A 208 19.74 -0.03 -13.92
CA LYS A 208 18.61 -0.70 -13.26
C LYS A 208 17.29 -0.10 -13.71
N ILE A 209 17.18 1.23 -13.73
CA ILE A 209 16.00 1.94 -14.25
C ILE A 209 15.65 1.46 -15.67
N ARG A 210 16.65 1.44 -16.57
CA ARG A 210 16.46 0.94 -17.93
C ARG A 210 15.99 -0.51 -17.95
N GLN A 211 16.65 -1.38 -17.19
CA GLN A 211 16.31 -2.80 -17.16
C GLN A 211 14.88 -3.03 -16.67
N THR A 212 14.47 -2.36 -15.60
CA THR A 212 13.10 -2.43 -15.07
C THR A 212 12.09 -1.96 -16.11
N ILE A 213 12.29 -0.79 -16.72
CA ILE A 213 11.35 -0.25 -17.72
C ILE A 213 11.24 -1.18 -18.94
N GLU A 214 12.36 -1.70 -19.44
CA GLU A 214 12.35 -2.64 -20.56
C GLU A 214 11.66 -3.95 -20.22
N THR A 215 11.88 -4.49 -19.02
CA THR A 215 11.22 -5.73 -18.58
C THR A 215 9.71 -5.55 -18.48
N GLU A 216 9.25 -4.48 -17.83
CA GLU A 216 7.81 -4.18 -17.67
C GLU A 216 7.11 -3.92 -19.01
N LEU A 217 7.79 -3.23 -19.94
CA LEU A 217 7.19 -2.95 -21.23
C LEU A 217 7.16 -4.17 -22.14
N ARG A 218 8.12 -5.09 -22.04
CA ARG A 218 8.10 -6.34 -22.81
C ARG A 218 7.03 -7.32 -22.37
N THR A 219 6.53 -7.22 -21.14
CA THR A 219 5.37 -8.00 -20.67
C THR A 219 4.03 -7.45 -21.14
N THR A 220 4.01 -6.26 -21.75
CA THR A 220 2.80 -5.68 -22.36
C THR A 220 2.61 -6.21 -23.78
N GLU A 221 1.40 -6.63 -24.13
CA GLU A 221 1.05 -7.13 -25.47
C GLU A 221 1.39 -6.10 -26.57
N GLY A 222 2.13 -6.53 -27.61
CA GLY A 222 2.56 -5.69 -28.73
C GLY A 222 3.82 -4.85 -28.47
N LYS A 223 4.57 -5.13 -27.39
CA LYS A 223 5.81 -4.43 -27.02
C LYS A 223 6.96 -5.39 -26.70
N GLU A 224 6.92 -6.62 -27.19
CA GLU A 224 7.88 -7.69 -26.90
C GLU A 224 9.31 -7.34 -27.32
N ASN A 225 9.46 -6.49 -28.35
CA ASN A 225 10.75 -6.01 -28.86
C ASN A 225 11.08 -4.58 -28.41
N TRP A 226 10.34 -4.01 -27.46
CA TRP A 226 10.59 -2.66 -26.99
C TRP A 226 11.94 -2.54 -26.26
N ARG A 227 12.66 -1.45 -26.55
CA ARG A 227 13.98 -1.12 -25.98
C ARG A 227 14.10 0.39 -25.77
N CYS A 228 14.84 0.82 -24.75
CA CYS A 228 15.12 2.24 -24.55
C CYS A 228 16.09 2.77 -25.62
N MET A 229 15.77 3.91 -26.23
CA MET A 229 16.56 4.50 -27.33
C MET A 229 17.85 5.21 -26.87
N ALA A 230 17.86 5.90 -25.73
CA ALA A 230 19.04 6.65 -25.31
C ALA A 230 19.14 6.82 -23.79
N VAL A 231 20.37 6.82 -23.28
CA VAL A 231 20.68 7.25 -21.92
C VAL A 231 21.62 8.45 -22.06
N GLN A 232 21.13 9.66 -21.81
CA GLN A 232 21.99 10.85 -21.78
C GLN A 232 22.45 11.13 -20.36
N LEU A 233 23.76 11.08 -20.13
CA LEU A 233 24.37 11.60 -18.91
C LEU A 233 24.47 13.13 -18.98
N SER A 234 23.34 13.83 -19.08
CA SER A 234 23.26 15.20 -18.55
C SER A 234 22.84 15.08 -17.08
N SER A 235 23.78 14.58 -16.27
CA SER A 235 23.76 14.43 -14.82
C SER A 235 22.58 13.73 -14.11
N SER A 236 21.38 13.51 -14.68
CA SER A 236 20.25 12.92 -13.92
C SER A 236 19.06 12.41 -14.76
N SER A 237 19.20 12.06 -16.05
CA SER A 237 18.00 11.76 -16.89
C SER A 237 18.10 10.55 -17.82
N VAL A 238 17.01 9.77 -17.92
CA VAL A 238 16.84 8.67 -18.90
C VAL A 238 15.77 9.04 -19.91
N LEU A 239 16.03 8.88 -21.21
CA LEU A 239 15.06 9.09 -22.29
C LEU A 239 14.55 7.74 -22.81
N CYS A 240 13.27 7.46 -22.60
CA CYS A 240 12.63 6.25 -23.13
C CYS A 240 11.71 6.61 -24.29
N GLY A 241 11.85 5.91 -25.43
CA GLY A 241 11.06 6.10 -26.64
C GLY A 241 10.86 4.78 -27.39
N LYS A 242 9.80 4.68 -28.20
CA LYS A 242 9.48 3.50 -29.00
C LYS A 242 10.47 3.38 -30.17
N PRO A 243 11.15 2.23 -30.37
CA PRO A 243 11.86 1.98 -31.62
C PRO A 243 10.83 1.79 -32.75
N SER A 244 11.03 2.48 -33.88
CA SER A 244 10.21 2.31 -35.10
C SER A 244 10.22 0.88 -35.61
#